data_AF-A0A839E130-F1
#
_entry.id   AF-A0A839E130-F1
#
_cell.length_a   1.000
_cell.length_b   1.000
_cell.length_c   1.000
_cell.angle_alpha   90.00
_cell.angle_beta   90.00
_cell.angle_gamma   90.00
#
_symmetry.space_group_name_H-M   'P 1'
#
loop_
_entity.id
_entity.type
_entity.pdbx_description
1 polymer ?
#
loop_
_entity_poly.entity_id
_entity_poly.type
_entity_poly.pdbx_seq_one_letter_code
_entity_poly.pdbx_strand_id
1 'polypeptide(L)'
;MVAGGFDRTSVPPHHCRRESARRDAQPGTDGEHTVSVDLATELGRASTRLATRLADPALVHTIGDLEAITDGFATTVGGLAEGVTAMAAWMRTAGHGGTLSGHTSVVADRLAHAGDELDRLRQAVAQAASPEN
;
A
#
# COMPACT_ATOMS: atom_id res chain seq x y z
N MET A 1 -72.27 -11.49 -3.00
CA MET A 1 -71.06 -11.45 -2.14
C MET A 1 -69.88 -11.14 -3.05
N VAL A 2 -69.10 -10.13 -2.69
CA VAL A 2 -68.02 -9.50 -3.49
C VAL A 2 -66.69 -10.23 -3.29
N ALA A 3 -65.83 -10.14 -4.32
CA ALA A 3 -64.36 -10.13 -4.34
C ALA A 3 -63.85 -11.15 -5.39
N GLY A 4 -63.11 -10.79 -6.44
CA GLY A 4 -62.13 -9.72 -6.59
C GLY A 4 -60.76 -10.38 -6.75
N GLY A 5 -60.06 -10.13 -7.86
CA GLY A 5 -58.68 -10.59 -8.02
C GLY A 5 -58.27 -10.88 -9.47
N PHE A 6 -58.10 -9.81 -10.26
CA PHE A 6 -57.13 -9.81 -11.36
C PHE A 6 -55.75 -10.03 -10.73
N ASP A 7 -55.00 -11.04 -11.17
CA ASP A 7 -53.56 -11.04 -10.93
C ASP A 7 -52.81 -10.89 -12.25
N ARG A 8 -51.99 -9.84 -12.26
CA ARG A 8 -51.18 -9.38 -13.38
C ARG A 8 -49.84 -10.10 -13.30
N THR A 9 -49.15 -10.08 -14.44
CA THR A 9 -47.70 -10.20 -14.56
C THR A 9 -47.08 -11.56 -14.24
N SER A 10 -46.99 -12.34 -15.32
CA SER A 10 -45.79 -13.07 -15.70
C SER A 10 -44.48 -12.33 -15.38
N VAL A 11 -43.59 -12.94 -14.60
CA VAL A 11 -42.13 -12.79 -14.75
C VAL A 11 -41.49 -14.13 -14.34
N PRO A 12 -40.78 -14.85 -15.23
CA PRO A 12 -40.03 -16.04 -14.84
C PRO A 12 -38.85 -15.64 -13.94
N PRO A 13 -38.39 -16.50 -13.02
CA PRO A 13 -37.21 -16.20 -12.23
C PRO A 13 -36.01 -16.16 -13.17
N HIS A 14 -35.53 -14.95 -13.47
CA HIS A 14 -34.18 -14.75 -13.96
C HIS A 14 -33.25 -15.25 -12.87
N HIS A 15 -32.75 -16.48 -13.04
CA HIS A 15 -31.45 -16.84 -12.50
C HIS A 15 -30.46 -15.85 -13.10
N CYS A 16 -30.18 -14.76 -12.39
CA CYS A 16 -28.92 -14.05 -12.51
C CYS A 16 -27.84 -15.02 -12.04
N ARG A 17 -27.49 -15.96 -12.91
CA ARG A 17 -26.19 -16.62 -12.89
C ARG A 17 -25.21 -15.48 -13.06
N ARG A 18 -24.74 -14.94 -11.94
CA ARG A 18 -23.59 -14.05 -11.91
C ARG A 18 -22.42 -14.94 -12.26
N GLU A 19 -22.29 -15.17 -13.56
CA GLU A 19 -21.14 -15.77 -14.17
C GLU A 19 -20.04 -14.73 -13.96
N SER A 20 -19.40 -14.84 -12.79
CA SER A 20 -18.11 -14.23 -12.57
C SER A 20 -17.22 -14.83 -13.64
N ALA A 21 -17.16 -14.16 -14.78
CA ALA A 21 -16.06 -14.26 -15.71
C ALA A 21 -14.83 -13.92 -14.87
N ARG A 22 -14.22 -14.96 -14.28
CA ARG A 22 -12.80 -14.99 -14.03
C ARG A 22 -12.24 -14.71 -15.41
N ARG A 23 -11.98 -13.43 -15.67
CA ARG A 23 -11.27 -13.00 -16.85
C ARG A 23 -9.94 -13.70 -16.67
N ASP A 24 -9.77 -14.80 -17.41
CA ASP A 24 -8.59 -15.63 -17.36
C ASP A 24 -7.40 -14.69 -17.39
N ALA A 25 -6.68 -14.64 -16.27
CA ALA A 25 -5.44 -13.91 -16.19
C ALA A 25 -4.53 -14.62 -17.19
N GLN A 26 -4.42 -14.02 -18.36
CA GLN A 26 -3.52 -14.47 -19.40
C GLN A 26 -2.13 -14.61 -18.74
N PRO A 27 -1.50 -15.79 -18.74
CA PRO A 27 -0.17 -15.97 -18.18
C PRO A 27 0.81 -15.29 -19.14
N GLY A 28 0.94 -13.98 -18.97
CA GLY A 28 1.91 -13.14 -19.64
C GLY A 28 2.92 -12.67 -18.60
N THR A 29 4.19 -12.82 -18.94
CA THR A 29 5.37 -12.25 -18.26
C THR A 29 5.69 -12.78 -16.87
N ASP A 30 5.99 -14.09 -16.77
CA ASP A 30 6.61 -14.69 -15.57
C ASP A 30 7.88 -13.95 -15.10
N GLY A 31 8.61 -13.25 -15.99
CA GLY A 31 9.85 -12.56 -15.65
C GLY A 31 9.70 -11.17 -14.97
N GLU A 32 8.63 -10.42 -15.20
CA GLU A 32 8.43 -9.09 -14.58
C GLU A 32 7.77 -9.22 -13.19
N HIS A 33 6.89 -10.21 -13.04
CA HIS A 33 6.27 -10.53 -11.76
C HIS A 33 7.30 -11.00 -10.73
N THR A 34 8.31 -11.78 -11.13
CA THR A 34 9.40 -12.19 -10.23
C THR A 34 10.27 -11.01 -9.79
N VAL A 35 10.56 -10.06 -10.68
CA VAL A 35 11.40 -8.88 -10.36
C VAL A 35 10.75 -8.03 -9.26
N SER A 36 9.44 -7.80 -9.33
CA SER A 36 8.74 -7.00 -8.31
C SER A 36 8.73 -7.68 -6.93
N VAL A 37 8.57 -9.01 -6.92
CA VAL A 37 8.59 -9.82 -5.68
C VAL A 37 10.00 -9.87 -5.07
N ASP A 38 11.03 -10.01 -5.90
CA ASP A 38 12.41 -10.04 -5.47
C ASP A 38 12.83 -8.69 -4.87
N LEU A 39 12.47 -7.58 -5.52
CA LEU A 39 12.72 -6.23 -5.00
C LEU A 39 12.02 -5.98 -3.67
N ALA A 40 10.75 -6.37 -3.53
CA ALA A 40 10.02 -6.24 -2.26
C ALA A 40 10.67 -7.07 -1.14
N THR A 41 11.15 -8.27 -1.47
CA THR A 41 11.85 -9.14 -0.53
C THR A 41 13.20 -8.55 -0.11
N GLU A 42 13.96 -8.03 -1.07
CA GLU A 42 15.24 -7.37 -0.80
C GLU A 42 15.05 -6.13 0.08
N LEU A 43 14.07 -5.28 -0.23
CA LEU A 43 13.72 -4.12 0.57
C LEU A 43 13.42 -4.53 2.03
N GLY A 44 12.61 -5.56 2.23
CA GLY A 44 12.31 -6.08 3.57
C GLY A 44 13.57 -6.51 4.33
N ARG A 45 14.48 -7.26 3.68
CA ARG A 45 15.76 -7.68 4.28
C ARG A 45 16.69 -6.51 4.56
N ALA A 46 16.76 -5.54 3.66
CA ALA A 46 17.56 -4.33 3.84
C ALA A 46 17.06 -3.53 5.06
N SER A 47 15.75 -3.32 5.17
CA SER A 47 15.11 -2.65 6.30
C SER A 47 15.41 -3.35 7.64
N THR A 48 15.34 -4.68 7.69
CA THR A 48 15.71 -5.43 8.90
C THR A 48 17.17 -5.24 9.27
N ARG A 49 18.10 -5.31 8.30
CA ARG A 49 19.53 -5.08 8.55
C ARG A 49 19.80 -3.67 9.07
N LEU A 50 19.15 -2.66 8.49
CA LEU A 50 19.27 -1.28 8.95
C LEU A 50 18.74 -1.14 10.39
N ALA A 51 17.56 -1.69 10.69
CA ALA A 51 17.00 -1.66 12.04
C ALA A 51 17.93 -2.30 13.08
N THR A 52 18.52 -3.46 12.77
CA THR A 52 19.52 -4.10 13.65
C THR A 52 20.74 -3.21 13.86
N ARG A 53 21.21 -2.51 12.83
CA ARG A 53 22.37 -1.62 12.92
C ARG A 53 22.08 -0.38 13.77
N LEU A 54 20.90 0.23 13.63
CA LEU A 54 20.50 1.41 14.40
C LEU A 54 20.20 1.11 15.87
N ALA A 55 19.86 -0.14 16.19
CA ALA A 55 19.65 -0.58 17.57
C ALA A 55 20.97 -0.83 18.34
N ASP A 56 22.12 -0.81 17.66
CA ASP A 56 23.44 -1.01 18.27
C ASP A 56 23.86 0.25 19.06
N PRO A 57 23.93 0.20 20.40
CA PRO A 57 24.29 1.37 21.21
C PRO A 57 25.76 1.77 21.06
N ALA A 58 26.61 0.91 20.47
CA ALA A 58 28.00 1.24 20.19
C ALA A 58 28.16 2.08 18.91
N LEU A 59 27.10 2.25 18.12
CA LEU A 59 27.15 3.05 16.91
C LEU A 59 27.10 4.55 17.23
N VAL A 60 28.17 5.25 16.87
CA VAL A 60 28.21 6.72 16.97
C VAL A 60 27.62 7.30 15.68
N HIS A 61 26.49 7.99 15.80
CA HIS A 61 25.86 8.73 14.71
C HIS A 61 26.23 10.21 14.77
N THR A 62 26.58 10.80 13.63
CA THR A 62 26.60 12.25 13.47
C THR A 62 25.20 12.78 13.16
N ILE A 63 24.98 14.09 13.31
CA ILE A 63 23.71 14.72 12.89
C ILE A 63 23.50 14.53 11.38
N GLY A 64 24.55 14.64 10.56
CA GLY A 64 24.46 14.37 9.12
C GLY A 64 24.09 12.92 8.79
N ASP A 65 24.54 11.95 9.59
CA ASP A 65 24.08 10.56 9.45
C ASP A 65 22.59 10.45 9.75
N LEU A 66 22.11 11.11 10.81
CA LEU A 66 20.68 11.11 11.15
C LEU A 66 19.84 11.76 10.05
N GLU A 67 20.30 12.85 9.44
CA GLU A 67 19.62 13.46 8.28
C GLU A 67 19.49 12.47 7.12
N ALA A 68 20.60 11.84 6.72
CA ALA A 68 20.61 10.88 5.62
C ALA A 68 19.76 9.64 5.91
N ILE A 69 19.76 9.16 7.16
CA ILE A 69 18.94 8.03 7.60
C ILE A 69 17.46 8.40 7.57
N THR A 70 17.09 9.58 8.09
CA THR A 70 15.69 10.06 8.07
C THR A 70 15.20 10.28 6.64
N ASP A 71 16.04 10.85 5.76
CA ASP A 71 15.72 11.02 4.34
C ASP A 71 15.48 9.69 3.62
N GLY A 72 16.32 8.68 3.91
CA GLY A 72 16.14 7.32 3.42
C GLY A 72 14.83 6.67 3.92
N PHE A 73 14.47 6.88 5.19
CA PHE A 73 13.20 6.41 5.72
C PHE A 73 12.00 7.11 5.07
N ALA A 74 12.03 8.43 4.92
CA ALA A 74 10.96 9.20 4.28
C ALA A 74 10.72 8.73 2.84
N THR A 75 11.81 8.60 2.07
CA THR A 75 11.77 8.07 0.70
C THR A 75 11.17 6.67 0.63
N THR A 76 11.60 5.78 1.53
CA THR A 76 11.10 4.40 1.59
C THR A 76 9.61 4.35 1.90
N VAL A 77 9.17 5.09 2.91
CA VAL A 77 7.76 5.12 3.33
C VAL A 77 6.87 5.75 2.26
N GLY A 78 7.31 6.82 1.60
CA GLY A 78 6.61 7.43 0.46
C GLY A 78 6.43 6.44 -0.69
N GLY A 79 7.51 5.76 -1.10
CA GLY A 79 7.45 4.73 -2.14
C GLY A 79 6.55 3.54 -1.76
N LEU A 80 6.55 3.12 -0.50
CA LEU A 80 5.63 2.10 -0.01
C LEU A 80 4.17 2.56 -0.06
N ALA A 81 3.87 3.81 0.32
CA ALA A 81 2.52 4.36 0.25
C ALA A 81 1.99 4.37 -1.20
N GLU A 82 2.81 4.83 -2.15
CA GLU A 82 2.49 4.82 -3.57
C GLU A 82 2.28 3.40 -4.11
N GLY A 83 3.19 2.48 -3.79
CA GLY A 83 3.10 1.08 -4.22
C GLY A 83 1.83 0.39 -3.69
N VAL A 84 1.50 0.58 -2.41
CA VAL A 84 0.29 0.03 -1.80
C VAL A 84 -0.97 0.67 -2.41
N THR A 85 -0.94 1.97 -2.72
CA THR A 85 -2.02 2.65 -3.45
C THR A 85 -2.25 2.04 -4.83
N ALA A 86 -1.18 1.78 -5.58
CA ALA A 86 -1.24 1.13 -6.89
C ALA A 86 -1.81 -0.30 -6.77
N MET A 87 -1.41 -1.07 -5.75
CA MET A 87 -1.99 -2.37 -5.46
C MET A 87 -3.50 -2.28 -5.16
N ALA A 88 -3.93 -1.32 -4.34
CA ALA A 88 -5.34 -1.10 -4.03
C ALA A 88 -6.16 -0.77 -5.29
N ALA A 89 -5.60 0.05 -6.19
CA ALA A 89 -6.20 0.35 -7.48
C ALA A 89 -6.29 -0.89 -8.38
N TRP A 90 -5.19 -1.64 -8.50
CA TRP A 90 -5.14 -2.88 -9.27
C TRP A 90 -6.17 -3.89 -8.78
N MET A 91 -6.25 -4.14 -7.47
CA MET A 91 -7.23 -5.07 -6.88
C MET A 91 -8.67 -4.68 -7.20
N ARG A 92 -9.00 -3.38 -7.16
CA ARG A 92 -10.32 -2.91 -7.58
C ARG A 92 -10.60 -3.22 -9.05
N THR A 93 -9.63 -2.95 -9.93
CA THR A 93 -9.79 -3.21 -11.38
C THR A 93 -9.84 -4.70 -11.73
N ALA A 94 -9.14 -5.55 -10.97
CA ALA A 94 -9.14 -7.01 -11.13
C ALA A 94 -10.41 -7.69 -10.57
N GLY A 95 -11.33 -6.92 -9.98
CA GLY A 95 -12.54 -7.45 -9.35
C GLY A 95 -12.34 -8.00 -7.95
N HIS A 96 -11.16 -7.82 -7.35
CA HIS A 96 -10.86 -8.09 -5.93
C HIS A 96 -11.35 -6.94 -5.01
N GLY A 97 -12.46 -6.30 -5.38
CA GLY A 97 -13.08 -5.24 -4.57
C GLY A 97 -13.61 -5.76 -3.24
N GLY A 98 -13.84 -4.84 -2.30
CA GLY A 98 -14.34 -5.15 -0.95
C GLY A 98 -13.26 -5.01 0.12
N THR A 99 -13.37 -5.80 1.20
CA THR A 99 -12.55 -5.68 2.42
C THR A 99 -11.04 -5.67 2.14
N LEU A 100 -10.56 -6.49 1.20
CA LEU A 100 -9.13 -6.55 0.85
C LEU A 100 -8.63 -5.23 0.25
N SER A 101 -9.30 -4.73 -0.80
CA SER A 101 -8.98 -3.42 -1.37
C SER A 101 -9.12 -2.26 -0.37
N GLY A 102 -10.08 -2.36 0.56
CA GLY A 102 -10.28 -1.36 1.61
C GLY A 102 -9.15 -1.34 2.64
N HIS A 103 -8.70 -2.51 3.12
CA HIS A 103 -7.55 -2.61 4.02
C HIS A 103 -6.28 -2.08 3.37
N THR A 104 -6.05 -2.40 2.09
CA THR A 104 -4.89 -1.89 1.36
C THR A 104 -4.91 -0.37 1.24
N SER A 105 -6.07 0.25 0.95
CA SER A 105 -6.19 1.72 0.97
C SER A 105 -5.86 2.31 2.35
N VAL A 106 -6.36 1.72 3.44
CA VAL A 106 -6.05 2.19 4.81
C VAL A 106 -4.56 2.09 5.13
N VAL A 107 -3.88 1.04 4.67
CA VAL A 107 -2.43 0.91 4.83
C VAL A 107 -1.70 1.99 4.03
N ALA A 108 -2.11 2.27 2.80
CA ALA A 108 -1.55 3.35 2.00
C ALA A 108 -1.69 4.71 2.70
N ASP A 109 -2.87 5.04 3.22
CA ASP A 109 -3.12 6.31 3.92
C ASP A 109 -2.23 6.45 5.16
N ARG A 110 -2.05 5.37 5.93
CA ARG A 110 -1.17 5.37 7.11
C ARG A 110 0.29 5.55 6.74
N LEU A 111 0.75 4.92 5.65
CA LEU A 111 2.11 5.09 5.16
C LEU A 111 2.33 6.51 4.65
N ALA A 112 1.38 7.09 3.91
CA ALA A 112 1.46 8.49 3.49
C ALA A 112 1.57 9.43 4.68
N HIS A 113 0.74 9.22 5.71
CA HIS A 113 0.82 9.99 6.95
C HIS A 113 2.16 9.85 7.67
N ALA A 114 2.69 8.62 7.78
CA ALA A 114 4.00 8.39 8.37
C ALA A 114 5.13 9.05 7.55
N GLY A 115 4.98 9.10 6.22
CA GLY A 115 5.86 9.85 5.33
C GLY A 115 5.89 11.33 5.67
N ASP A 116 4.72 11.96 5.84
CA ASP A 116 4.60 13.37 6.24
C ASP A 116 5.28 13.63 7.60
N GLU A 117 5.16 12.69 8.56
CA GLU A 117 5.81 12.80 9.86
C GLU A 117 7.34 12.69 9.75
N LEU A 118 7.85 11.79 8.91
CA LEU A 118 9.28 11.66 8.64
C LEU A 118 9.85 12.89 7.94
N ASP A 119 9.08 13.52 7.05
CA ASP A 119 9.48 14.78 6.41
C ASP A 119 9.57 15.93 7.42
N ARG A 120 8.65 15.99 8.39
CA ARG A 120 8.73 16.95 9.50
C ARG A 120 9.95 16.68 10.37
N LEU A 121 10.23 15.40 10.67
CA LEU A 121 11.44 15.02 11.42
C LEU A 121 12.70 15.47 10.67
N ARG A 122 12.77 15.21 9.36
CA ARG A 122 13.89 15.64 8.50
C ARG A 122 14.13 17.14 8.59
N GLN A 123 13.07 17.95 8.53
CA GLN A 123 13.17 19.40 8.67
C GLN A 123 13.71 19.81 10.06
N ALA A 124 13.26 19.15 11.13
CA ALA A 124 13.74 19.41 12.47
C ALA A 124 15.22 19.05 12.66
N VAL A 125 15.67 17.93 12.08
CA VAL A 125 17.10 17.55 12.11
C VAL A 125 17.95 18.57 11.35
N ALA A 126 17.51 19.01 10.17
CA ALA A 126 18.22 20.02 9.38
C ALA A 126 18.35 21.38 10.10
N GLN A 127 17.32 21.77 10.86
CA GLN A 127 17.37 22.96 11.72
C GLN A 127 18.38 22.79 12.86
N ALA A 128 18.42 21.61 13.50
CA ALA A 128 19.37 21.33 14.57
C ALA A 128 20.84 21.28 14.07
N ALA A 129 21.06 20.90 12.81
CA ALA A 129 22.37 20.89 12.17
C ALA A 129 22.88 22.28 11.76
N SER A 130 21.97 23.25 11.64
CA SER A 130 22.25 24.64 11.27
C SER A 130 22.11 25.53 12.51
N PRO A 131 23.10 25.57 13.43
CA PRO A 131 23.03 26.49 14.55
C PRO A 131 22.94 27.92 14.00
N GLU A 132 21.91 28.64 14.42
CA GLU A 132 21.76 30.07 14.14
C GLU A 132 23.07 30.79 14.53
N ASN A 133 23.62 31.54 13.58
CA ASN A 133 24.79 32.40 13.76
C ASN A 133 24.41 33.66 14.53
#